data_AF-A0AAD9LGA7-F1
#
_entry.id   AF-A0AAD9LGA7-F1
#
_cell.length_a   1.000
_cell.length_b   1.000
_cell.length_c   1.000
_cell.angle_alpha   90.00
_cell.angle_beta   90.00
_cell.angle_gamma   90.00
#
_symmetry.space_group_name_H-M   'P 1'
#
loop_
_entity.id
_entity.type
_entity.pdbx_description
1 polymer ?
#
loop_
_entity_poly.entity_id
_entity_poly.type
_entity_poly.pdbx_seq_one_letter_code
_entity_poly.pdbx_strand_id
1 'polypeptide(L)'
;MEKGYLKLAQQVDDFTHQHHNMLQRKYGEEQSKALEKADKIYGVALKLQREQMNAWKHKGLTTDELFGMYKLDNGTMNLLETPGIKIWTRYADEFNPGEPTTLFKKLQKTYSDEYLSKILIKGKTVSRTEELASDLQNQQIRH
;
A
#
# COMPACT_ATOMS: atom_id res chain seq x y z
N MET A 1 -11.46 -43.62 -1.00
CA MET A 1 -10.57 -42.47 -1.31
C MET A 1 -10.48 -41.44 -0.18
N GLU A 2 -11.34 -41.45 0.85
CA GLU A 2 -11.33 -40.46 1.95
C GLU A 2 -10.18 -40.59 2.97
N LYS A 3 -9.64 -41.78 3.20
CA LYS A 3 -8.60 -41.99 4.25
C LYS A 3 -7.27 -41.26 3.97
N GLY A 4 -6.98 -40.94 2.69
CA GLY A 4 -5.77 -40.19 2.30
C GLY A 4 -5.85 -38.70 2.64
N TYR A 5 -7.03 -38.10 2.50
CA TYR A 5 -7.27 -36.69 2.81
C TYR A 5 -7.18 -36.41 4.31
N LEU A 6 -7.73 -37.30 5.14
CA LEU A 6 -7.65 -37.18 6.60
C LEU A 6 -6.19 -37.22 7.09
N LYS A 7 -5.33 -38.07 6.48
CA LYS A 7 -3.92 -38.18 6.85
C LYS A 7 -3.12 -36.92 6.48
N LEU A 8 -3.44 -36.28 5.36
CA LEU A 8 -2.82 -35.02 4.93
C LEU A 8 -3.27 -33.84 5.80
N ALA A 9 -4.56 -33.74 6.12
CA ALA A 9 -5.07 -32.73 7.04
C ALA A 9 -4.40 -32.83 8.42
N GLN A 10 -4.25 -34.06 8.94
CA GLN A 10 -3.56 -34.32 10.21
C GLN A 10 -2.08 -33.91 10.16
N GLN A 11 -1.37 -34.17 9.05
CA GLN A 11 0.03 -33.76 8.88
C GLN A 11 0.19 -32.24 8.78
N VAL A 12 -0.77 -31.54 8.17
CA VAL A 12 -0.78 -30.07 8.10
C VAL A 12 -1.05 -29.49 9.49
N ASP A 13 -1.99 -30.06 10.25
CA ASP A 13 -2.31 -29.62 11.62
C ASP A 13 -1.14 -29.87 12.60
N ASP A 14 -0.48 -31.02 12.47
CA ASP A 14 0.71 -31.39 13.25
C ASP A 14 1.91 -30.50 12.88
N PHE A 15 2.11 -30.20 11.59
CA PHE A 15 3.14 -29.25 11.14
C PHE A 15 2.87 -27.85 11.67
N THR A 16 1.61 -27.41 11.67
CA THR A 16 1.22 -26.09 12.19
C THR A 16 1.42 -26.01 13.70
N HIS A 17 1.06 -27.07 14.44
CA HIS A 17 1.33 -27.18 15.88
C HIS A 17 2.83 -27.26 16.20
N GLN A 18 3.59 -28.04 15.45
CA GLN A 18 5.04 -28.14 15.63
C GLN A 18 5.73 -26.82 15.28
N HIS A 19 5.31 -26.13 14.22
CA HIS A 19 5.85 -24.81 13.88
C HIS A 19 5.50 -23.77 14.96
N HIS A 20 4.27 -23.76 15.47
CA HIS A 20 3.88 -22.91 16.59
C HIS A 20 4.72 -23.19 17.85
N ASN A 21 4.90 -24.46 18.22
CA ASN A 21 5.72 -24.87 19.36
C ASN A 21 7.22 -24.64 19.13
N MET A 22 7.72 -24.75 17.88
CA MET A 22 9.09 -24.43 17.51
C MET A 22 9.35 -22.92 17.57
N LEU A 23 8.39 -22.09 17.15
CA LEU A 23 8.48 -20.64 17.28
C LEU A 23 8.46 -20.21 18.75
N GLN A 24 7.59 -20.79 19.58
CA GLN A 24 7.60 -20.53 21.03
C GLN A 24 8.92 -20.97 21.69
N ARG A 25 9.44 -22.15 21.34
CA ARG A 25 10.71 -22.68 21.89
C ARG A 25 11.95 -21.94 21.42
N LYS A 26 11.96 -21.43 20.18
CA LYS A 26 13.13 -20.77 19.57
C LYS A 26 13.23 -19.28 19.90
N TYR A 27 12.13 -18.63 20.24
CA TYR A 27 12.06 -17.17 20.34
C TYR A 27 11.57 -16.61 21.68
N GLY A 28 11.05 -17.43 22.60
CA GLY A 28 10.78 -17.06 24.01
C GLY A 28 9.54 -16.17 24.24
N GLU A 29 9.00 -16.19 25.46
CA GLU A 29 7.79 -15.43 25.86
C GLU A 29 7.91 -13.93 25.60
N GLU A 30 9.11 -13.36 25.73
CA GLU A 30 9.35 -11.93 25.53
C GLU A 30 9.11 -11.50 24.08
N GLN A 31 9.51 -12.31 23.10
CA GLN A 31 9.27 -11.99 21.68
C GLN A 31 7.81 -12.19 21.30
N SER A 32 7.12 -13.17 21.89
CA SER A 32 5.68 -13.34 21.71
C SER A 32 4.89 -12.13 22.25
N LYS A 33 5.25 -11.65 23.46
CA LYS A 33 4.67 -10.42 24.03
C LYS A 33 5.02 -9.18 23.20
N ALA A 34 6.23 -9.12 22.63
CA ALA A 34 6.65 -8.02 21.75
C ALA A 34 5.86 -7.99 20.44
N LEU A 35 5.62 -9.15 19.81
CA LEU A 35 4.79 -9.28 18.60
C LEU A 35 3.34 -8.88 18.88
N GLU A 36 2.74 -9.34 19.98
CA GLU A 36 1.38 -8.94 20.35
C GLU A 36 1.26 -7.42 20.57
N LYS A 37 2.27 -6.81 21.18
CA LYS A 37 2.33 -5.36 21.35
C LYS A 37 2.49 -4.64 20.01
N ALA A 38 3.32 -5.16 19.10
CA ALA A 38 3.49 -4.61 17.75
C ALA A 38 2.17 -4.66 16.96
N ASP A 39 1.43 -5.77 17.03
CA ASP A 39 0.13 -5.92 16.38
C ASP A 39 -0.90 -4.91 16.92
N LYS A 40 -0.93 -4.70 18.24
CA LYS A 40 -1.77 -3.67 18.86
C LYS A 40 -1.40 -2.27 18.38
N ILE A 41 -0.12 -1.93 18.34
CA ILE A 41 0.37 -0.63 17.84
C ILE A 41 -0.01 -0.45 16.38
N TYR A 42 0.15 -1.49 15.56
CA TYR A 42 -0.23 -1.47 14.16
C TYR A 42 -1.74 -1.25 13.98
N GLY A 43 -2.58 -1.94 14.77
CA GLY A 43 -4.03 -1.74 14.77
C GLY A 43 -4.43 -0.30 15.13
N VAL A 44 -3.80 0.29 16.15
CA VAL A 44 -4.02 1.70 16.52
C VAL A 44 -3.58 2.64 15.40
N ALA A 45 -2.42 2.40 14.79
CA ALA A 45 -1.91 3.22 13.69
C ALA A 45 -2.86 3.18 12.47
N LEU A 46 -3.39 2.01 12.11
CA LEU A 46 -4.37 1.87 11.03
C LEU A 46 -5.67 2.62 11.33
N LYS A 47 -6.16 2.55 12.58
CA LYS A 47 -7.35 3.27 13.02
C LYS A 47 -7.15 4.79 12.92
N LEU A 48 -6.03 5.30 13.45
CA LEU A 48 -5.67 6.72 13.36
C LEU A 48 -5.54 7.18 11.92
N GLN A 49 -4.91 6.39 11.05
CA GLN A 49 -4.80 6.71 9.63
C GLN A 49 -6.19 6.85 8.98
N ARG A 50 -7.10 5.91 9.24
CA ARG A 50 -8.48 5.97 8.72
C ARG A 50 -9.25 7.17 9.27
N GLU A 51 -9.14 7.46 10.56
CA GLU A 51 -9.75 8.65 11.18
C GLU A 51 -9.24 9.94 10.55
N GLN A 52 -7.94 10.02 10.25
CA GLN A 52 -7.36 11.14 9.53
C GLN A 52 -7.93 11.31 8.12
N MET A 53 -8.10 10.22 7.36
CA MET A 53 -8.73 10.26 6.02
C MET A 53 -10.19 10.73 6.10
N ASN A 54 -10.95 10.22 7.08
CA ASN A 54 -12.32 10.67 7.32
C ASN A 54 -12.38 12.14 7.70
N ALA A 55 -11.46 12.62 8.53
CA ALA A 55 -11.38 14.02 8.89
C ALA A 55 -11.09 14.92 7.67
N TRP A 56 -10.21 14.48 6.75
CA TRP A 56 -9.98 15.18 5.48
C TRP A 56 -11.25 15.20 4.61
N LYS A 57 -11.93 14.06 4.49
CA LYS A 57 -13.22 13.96 3.77
C LYS A 57 -14.28 14.91 4.35
N HIS A 58 -14.46 14.91 5.67
CA HIS A 58 -15.45 15.77 6.35
C HIS A 58 -15.15 17.26 6.19
N LYS A 59 -13.86 17.62 6.08
CA LYS A 59 -13.43 18.99 5.77
C LYS A 59 -13.52 19.35 4.30
N GLY A 60 -13.94 18.42 3.44
CA GLY A 60 -14.04 18.65 2.00
C GLY A 60 -12.70 18.73 1.29
N LEU A 61 -11.63 18.18 1.88
CA LEU A 61 -10.30 18.22 1.27
C LEU A 61 -10.31 17.53 -0.10
N THR A 62 -9.91 18.25 -1.13
CA THR A 62 -9.88 17.74 -2.49
C THR A 62 -8.64 16.88 -2.73
N THR A 63 -8.69 16.04 -3.76
CA THR A 63 -7.52 15.29 -4.20
C THR A 63 -6.42 16.22 -4.70
N ASP A 64 -6.73 17.39 -5.25
CA ASP A 64 -5.74 18.36 -5.70
C ASP A 64 -5.00 19.01 -4.52
N GLU A 65 -5.71 19.43 -3.48
CA GLU A 65 -5.12 19.96 -2.27
C GLU A 65 -4.23 18.93 -1.57
N LEU A 66 -4.72 17.69 -1.43
CA LEU A 66 -3.93 16.62 -0.81
C LEU A 66 -2.67 16.28 -1.64
N PHE A 67 -2.75 16.35 -2.97
CA PHE A 67 -1.61 16.13 -3.85
C PHE A 67 -0.51 17.17 -3.62
N GLY A 68 -0.89 18.45 -3.53
CA GLY A 68 0.02 19.56 -3.20
C GLY A 68 0.55 19.50 -1.77
N MET A 69 -0.25 19.07 -0.79
CA MET A 69 0.20 18.88 0.60
C MET A 69 1.38 17.90 0.70
N TYR A 70 1.38 16.85 -0.12
CA TYR A 70 2.49 15.89 -0.21
C TYR A 70 3.58 16.30 -1.21
N LYS A 71 3.49 17.49 -1.80
CA LYS A 71 4.42 18.04 -2.81
C LYS A 71 4.61 17.08 -3.99
N LEU A 72 3.55 16.39 -4.38
CA LEU A 72 3.58 15.41 -5.47
C LEU A 72 3.58 16.08 -6.84
N ASP A 73 3.51 17.41 -6.89
CA ASP A 73 3.55 18.31 -8.04
C ASP A 73 4.90 19.04 -8.22
N ASN A 74 5.87 18.79 -7.33
CA ASN A 74 7.16 19.50 -7.34
C ASN A 74 8.13 19.03 -8.45
N GLY A 75 7.75 18.04 -9.25
CA GLY A 75 8.57 17.50 -10.32
C GLY A 75 9.72 16.59 -9.88
N THR A 76 9.72 15.99 -8.70
CA THR A 76 10.77 15.02 -8.35
C THR A 76 10.74 13.77 -9.25
N MET A 77 11.92 13.28 -9.68
CA MET A 77 12.02 12.04 -10.46
C MET A 77 11.74 10.78 -9.62
N ASN A 78 11.88 10.87 -8.30
CA ASN A 78 11.64 9.76 -7.37
C ASN A 78 10.20 9.80 -6.82
N LEU A 79 9.26 10.41 -7.55
CA LEU A 79 7.88 10.65 -7.13
C LEU A 79 7.20 9.38 -6.61
N LEU A 80 7.31 8.26 -7.34
CA LEU A 80 6.66 6.99 -6.99
C LEU A 80 7.21 6.35 -5.71
N GLU A 81 8.41 6.74 -5.27
CA GLU A 81 9.02 6.27 -4.03
C GLU A 81 8.50 7.03 -2.81
N THR A 82 7.84 8.17 -3.01
CA THR A 82 7.31 8.98 -1.91
C THR A 82 6.13 8.27 -1.23
N PRO A 83 6.09 8.22 0.12
CA PRO A 83 4.94 7.67 0.83
C PRO A 83 3.61 8.37 0.49
N GLY A 84 3.69 9.64 0.07
CA GLY A 84 2.56 10.47 -0.32
C GLY A 84 1.74 9.86 -1.47
N ILE A 85 2.36 9.16 -2.43
CA ILE A 85 1.63 8.51 -3.52
C ILE A 85 0.64 7.47 -2.99
N LYS A 86 1.07 6.64 -2.04
CA LYS A 86 0.18 5.61 -1.45
C LYS A 86 -0.94 6.23 -0.63
N ILE A 87 -0.63 7.30 0.11
CA ILE A 87 -1.62 8.02 0.92
C ILE A 87 -2.65 8.69 0.02
N TRP A 88 -2.19 9.40 -1.01
CA TRP A 88 -3.04 10.09 -1.96
C TRP A 88 -3.93 9.12 -2.74
N THR A 89 -3.38 8.01 -3.25
CA THR A 89 -4.16 6.99 -3.98
C THR A 89 -5.27 6.43 -3.11
N ARG A 90 -4.94 6.03 -1.88
CA ARG A 90 -5.95 5.52 -0.95
C ARG A 90 -7.04 6.54 -0.65
N TYR A 91 -6.66 7.81 -0.45
CA TYR A 91 -7.65 8.86 -0.24
C TYR A 91 -8.55 9.06 -1.47
N ALA A 92 -7.97 9.10 -2.67
CA ALA A 92 -8.69 9.24 -3.93
C ALA A 92 -9.70 8.10 -4.15
N ASP A 93 -9.31 6.87 -3.82
CA ASP A 93 -10.12 5.66 -4.03
C ASP A 93 -11.23 5.48 -2.98
N GLU A 94 -10.92 5.73 -1.70
CA GLU A 94 -11.82 5.35 -0.58
C GLU A 94 -12.55 6.53 0.06
N PHE A 95 -11.98 7.74 0.03
CA PHE A 95 -12.42 8.85 0.90
C PHE A 95 -12.79 10.14 0.17
N ASN A 96 -12.33 10.32 -1.07
CA ASN A 96 -12.59 11.52 -1.86
C ASN A 96 -14.11 11.80 -1.96
N PRO A 97 -14.59 12.95 -1.47
CA PRO A 97 -16.01 13.31 -1.57
C PRO A 97 -16.37 13.89 -2.95
N GLY A 98 -15.38 14.21 -3.78
CA GLY A 98 -15.58 14.78 -5.12
C GLY A 98 -15.60 13.73 -6.23
N GLU A 99 -15.39 14.19 -7.45
CA GLU A 99 -15.39 13.33 -8.64
C GLU A 99 -14.32 12.24 -8.56
N PRO A 100 -14.65 10.99 -8.92
CA PRO A 100 -13.67 9.90 -8.98
C PRO A 100 -12.51 10.24 -9.91
N THR A 101 -11.29 9.95 -9.45
CA THR A 101 -10.07 10.12 -10.25
C THR A 101 -9.14 8.95 -9.98
N THR A 102 -8.23 8.69 -10.92
CA THR A 102 -7.17 7.68 -10.75
C THR A 102 -5.83 8.38 -10.60
N LEU A 103 -4.85 7.66 -10.03
CA LEU A 103 -3.47 8.15 -9.98
C LEU A 103 -2.95 8.53 -11.36
N PHE A 104 -3.18 7.70 -12.38
CA PHE A 104 -2.77 8.00 -13.75
C PHE A 104 -3.39 9.31 -14.26
N LYS A 105 -4.72 9.47 -14.15
CA LYS A 105 -5.42 10.69 -14.59
C LYS A 105 -4.89 11.93 -13.87
N LYS A 106 -4.60 11.83 -12.57
CA LYS A 106 -4.03 12.94 -11.81
C LYS A 106 -2.62 13.30 -12.28
N LEU A 107 -1.76 12.30 -12.48
CA LEU A 107 -0.39 12.49 -12.97
C LEU A 107 -0.37 13.08 -14.38
N GLN A 108 -1.21 12.58 -15.28
CA GLN A 108 -1.35 13.06 -16.67
C GLN A 108 -1.80 14.53 -16.73
N LYS A 109 -2.69 14.96 -15.83
CA LYS A 109 -3.09 16.37 -15.74
C LYS A 109 -2.01 17.28 -15.15
N THR A 110 -1.06 16.72 -14.40
CA THR A 110 -0.07 17.48 -13.65
C THR A 110 1.24 17.61 -14.42
N TYR A 111 1.64 16.56 -15.14
CA TYR A 111 2.92 16.47 -15.83
C TYR A 111 2.71 16.36 -17.34
N SER A 112 3.61 16.95 -18.12
CA SER A 112 3.63 16.69 -19.56
C SER A 112 3.89 15.20 -19.84
N ASP A 113 3.41 14.69 -20.97
CA ASP A 113 3.55 13.27 -21.33
C ASP A 113 5.02 12.82 -21.32
N GLU A 114 5.93 13.66 -21.83
CA GLU A 114 7.37 13.40 -21.82
C GLU A 114 7.92 13.30 -20.39
N TYR A 115 7.52 14.20 -19.49
CA TYR A 115 8.01 14.21 -18.12
C TYR A 115 7.44 13.04 -17.31
N LEU A 116 6.14 12.76 -17.48
CA LEU A 116 5.49 11.61 -16.88
C LEU A 116 6.19 10.31 -17.31
N SER A 117 6.49 10.15 -18.61
CA SER A 117 7.22 9.00 -19.12
C SER A 117 8.58 8.82 -18.44
N LYS A 118 9.34 9.91 -18.22
CA LYS A 118 10.62 9.86 -17.48
C LYS A 118 10.46 9.40 -16.02
N ILE A 119 9.44 9.91 -15.31
CA ILE A 119 9.11 9.47 -13.94
C ILE A 119 8.81 7.97 -13.92
N LEU A 120 7.99 7.49 -14.86
CA LEU A 120 7.58 6.07 -14.93
C LEU A 120 8.76 5.16 -15.28
N ILE A 121 9.59 5.54 -16.26
CA ILE A 121 10.82 4.81 -16.59
C ILE A 121 11.75 4.73 -15.37
N LYS A 122 11.93 5.84 -14.63
CA LYS A 122 12.72 5.84 -13.40
C LYS A 122 12.13 4.91 -12.34
N GLY A 123 10.82 4.96 -12.13
CA GLY A 123 10.12 4.08 -11.19
C GLY A 123 10.27 2.59 -11.50
N LYS A 124 10.38 2.22 -12.78
CA LYS A 124 10.66 0.83 -13.20
C LYS A 124 12.05 0.33 -12.81
N THR A 125 13.02 1.22 -12.59
CA THR A 125 14.38 0.84 -12.16
C THR A 125 14.48 0.52 -10.66
N VAL A 126 13.44 0.80 -9.89
CA VAL A 126 13.42 0.62 -8.44
C VAL A 126 12.42 -0.48 -8.10
N SER A 127 12.91 -1.59 -7.53
CA SER A 127 12.10 -2.80 -7.26
C SER A 127 10.83 -2.52 -6.45
N ARG A 128 10.84 -1.52 -5.56
CA ARG A 128 9.68 -1.15 -4.73
C ARG A 128 8.56 -0.47 -5.52
N THR A 129 8.87 0.13 -6.66
CA THR A 129 7.93 0.92 -7.48
C THR A 129 7.72 0.34 -8.88
N GLU A 130 8.41 -0.75 -9.21
CA GLU A 130 8.43 -1.34 -10.55
C GLU A 130 7.04 -1.72 -11.06
N GLU A 131 6.26 -2.42 -10.23
CA GLU A 131 4.91 -2.88 -10.56
C GLU A 131 3.99 -1.69 -10.84
N LEU A 132 3.91 -0.75 -9.89
CA LEU A 132 3.11 0.47 -10.03
C LEU A 132 3.52 1.28 -11.27
N ALA A 133 4.82 1.45 -11.48
CA ALA A 133 5.33 2.20 -12.63
C ALA A 133 4.99 1.52 -13.96
N SER A 134 5.05 0.19 -14.01
CA SER A 134 4.67 -0.59 -15.19
C SER A 134 3.17 -0.47 -15.48
N ASP A 135 2.32 -0.52 -14.47
CA ASP A 135 0.88 -0.34 -14.63
C ASP A 135 0.49 1.05 -15.12
N LEU A 136 1.14 2.08 -14.57
CA LEU A 136 0.94 3.46 -15.01
C LEU A 136 1.47 3.68 -16.44
N GLN A 137 2.61 3.08 -16.79
CA GLN A 137 3.15 3.15 -18.15
C GLN A 137 2.24 2.47 -19.16
N ASN A 138 1.65 1.33 -18.79
CA ASN A 138 0.67 0.62 -19.61
C ASN A 138 -0.61 1.44 -19.79
N GLN A 139 -1.05 2.18 -18.77
CA GLN A 139 -2.15 3.14 -18.89
C GLN A 139 -1.79 4.29 -19.84
N GLN A 140 -0.56 4.81 -19.78
CA GLN A 140 -0.08 5.87 -20.67
C GLN A 140 -0.11 5.47 -22.15
N ILE A 141 0.23 4.22 -22.47
CA ILE A 141 0.26 3.71 -23.85
C ILE A 141 -1.15 3.46 -24.42
N ARG A 142 -2.12 3.14 -23.56
CA ARG A 142 -3.50 2.81 -23.96
C ARG A 142 -4.41 4.03 -24.14
N HIS A 143 -3.96 5.19 -23.67
CA HIS A 143 -4.67 6.45 -23.78
C HIS A 143 -4.34 7.14 -25.12
#